data_AF-A0A1F4DQ26-F1
#
_entry.id   AF-A0A1F4DQ26-F1
#
_cell.length_a   1.000
_cell.length_b   1.000
_cell.length_c   1.000
_cell.angle_alpha   90.00
_cell.angle_beta   90.00
_cell.angle_gamma   90.00
#
_symmetry.space_group_name_H-M   'P 1'
#
loop_
_entity.id
_entity.type
_entity.pdbx_description
1 polymer ?
#
loop_
_entity_poly.entity_id
_entity_poly.type
_entity_poly.pdbx_seq_one_letter_code
_entity_poly.pdbx_strand_id
1 'polypeptide(L)'
;MRKPQAQGFAYADALRWLRDHDFLDTGVLRCLPLDHAKFGEGSMFAPVFDAAKRALVSEPLLPRAGGGHAAAVRARLARTQELRELFDAKQLAVLFGGDGDLAWLSGDISQDRTPELRQYLMRELDIVEVTPEVILPKLDAAFLEAQSDEWVRRLYEFLSGQPALRPRAATLALIRLVDGKHVRTHANGQPQAFLPGAIETGFPTVRAAVCSTEAARVFLRALGLTEPDLVDDVVWNVLPKYRKEDVKIGDTTYEADIHRILAAFATDSKGQRERLLAALRETAFVMTVNAADGSKQVSKPSGLYLATERLKELFEGVAGVLLVDDAYPCLRGEDVRELLEACGMTRYLQPVAVGSAFTSEQLREMRTAAGCESKTSAEPIEDQTLHGLDSLLKLLPALDVDARAKKATLLSSCRHLD
;
A
#
# COMPACT_ATOMS: atom_id res chain seq x y z
N MET A 1 41.63 -26.08 58.87
CA MET A 1 40.69 -26.33 57.75
C MET A 1 39.39 -25.59 58.00
N ARG A 2 39.09 -24.51 57.27
CA ARG A 2 37.76 -23.87 57.32
C ARG A 2 36.76 -24.78 56.59
N LYS A 3 35.55 -24.94 57.11
CA LYS A 3 34.50 -25.80 56.52
C LYS A 3 34.22 -25.37 55.07
N PRO A 4 34.03 -26.32 54.11
CA PRO A 4 33.79 -26.00 52.69
C PRO A 4 32.59 -25.07 52.46
N GLN A 5 31.56 -25.14 53.30
CA GLN A 5 30.40 -24.23 53.26
C GLN A 5 30.77 -22.77 53.54
N ALA A 6 31.74 -22.49 54.42
CA ALA A 6 32.13 -21.13 54.78
C ALA A 6 32.91 -20.42 53.66
N GLN A 7 33.56 -21.17 52.77
CA GLN A 7 34.29 -20.62 51.63
C GLN A 7 33.34 -20.13 50.52
N GLY A 8 32.24 -20.85 50.29
CA GLY A 8 31.22 -20.44 49.31
C GLY A 8 30.50 -19.14 49.68
N PHE A 9 30.20 -18.93 50.97
CA PHE A 9 29.55 -17.69 51.45
C PHE A 9 30.43 -16.44 51.23
N ALA A 10 31.72 -16.52 51.60
CA ALA A 10 32.65 -15.40 51.41
C ALA A 10 32.84 -15.02 49.93
N TYR A 11 32.61 -15.96 49.01
CA TYR A 11 32.79 -15.75 47.58
C TYR A 11 31.62 -14.98 46.95
N ALA A 12 30.37 -15.30 47.33
CA ALA A 12 29.20 -14.54 46.91
C ALA A 12 29.27 -13.09 47.45
N ASP A 13 29.72 -12.92 48.70
CA ASP A 13 29.95 -11.59 49.29
C ASP A 13 31.01 -10.79 48.53
N ALA A 14 32.08 -11.44 48.07
CA ALA A 14 33.11 -10.78 47.26
C ALA A 14 32.54 -10.28 45.91
N LEU A 15 31.69 -11.07 45.24
CA LEU A 15 31.03 -10.64 43.99
C LEU A 15 30.09 -9.45 44.22
N ARG A 16 29.31 -9.47 45.31
CA ARG A 16 28.47 -8.32 45.70
C ARG A 16 29.32 -7.09 45.97
N TRP A 17 30.42 -7.23 46.71
CA TRP A 17 31.33 -6.12 47.00
C TRP A 17 31.93 -5.55 45.71
N LEU A 18 32.40 -6.39 44.78
CA LEU A 18 32.94 -5.96 43.49
C LEU A 18 31.88 -5.22 42.65
N ARG A 19 30.62 -5.68 42.68
CA ARG A 19 29.51 -4.98 42.03
C ARG A 19 29.28 -3.61 42.63
N ASP A 20 29.18 -3.54 43.96
CA ASP A 20 28.84 -2.31 44.69
C ASP A 20 29.93 -1.22 44.58
N HIS A 21 31.13 -1.60 44.10
CA HIS A 21 32.26 -0.70 43.83
C HIS A 21 32.58 -0.58 42.33
N ASP A 22 31.67 -0.99 41.44
CA ASP A 22 31.81 -0.91 39.97
C ASP A 22 33.03 -1.63 39.37
N PHE A 23 33.58 -2.61 40.11
CA PHE A 23 34.71 -3.44 39.64
C PHE A 23 34.27 -4.77 39.03
N LEU A 24 33.00 -5.16 39.13
CA LEU A 24 32.51 -6.42 38.59
C LEU A 24 32.26 -6.32 37.07
N ASP A 25 33.26 -6.66 36.28
CA ASP A 25 33.19 -6.70 34.81
C ASP A 25 33.32 -8.12 34.23
N THR A 26 33.31 -8.23 32.89
CA THR A 26 33.48 -9.52 32.22
C THR A 26 34.87 -10.12 32.43
N GLY A 27 35.91 -9.31 32.67
CA GLY A 27 37.25 -9.76 33.01
C GLY A 27 37.28 -10.48 34.35
N VAL A 28 36.66 -9.91 35.37
CA VAL A 28 36.49 -10.52 36.70
C VAL A 28 35.70 -11.83 36.58
N LEU A 29 34.62 -11.86 35.81
CA LEU A 29 33.83 -13.07 35.62
C LEU A 29 34.61 -14.20 34.91
N ARG A 30 35.61 -13.89 34.10
CA ARG A 30 36.49 -14.91 33.48
C ARG A 30 37.46 -15.55 34.46
N CYS A 31 37.73 -14.91 35.60
CA CYS A 31 38.55 -15.47 36.66
C CYS A 31 37.78 -16.48 37.53
N LEU A 32 36.47 -16.63 37.32
CA LEU A 32 35.65 -17.59 38.02
C LEU A 32 36.01 -19.04 37.63
N PRO A 33 35.73 -20.02 38.49
CA PRO A 33 35.70 -21.42 38.07
C PRO A 33 34.53 -21.61 37.09
N LEU A 34 34.78 -21.54 35.78
CA LEU A 34 33.74 -21.61 34.74
C LEU A 34 33.48 -23.03 34.20
N ASP A 35 34.39 -23.97 34.42
CA ASP A 35 34.31 -25.30 33.80
C ASP A 35 34.28 -26.39 34.87
N HIS A 36 33.08 -26.90 35.16
CA HIS A 36 32.88 -27.92 36.18
C HIS A 36 33.65 -29.22 35.87
N ALA A 37 33.84 -29.55 34.58
CA ALA A 37 34.53 -30.78 34.16
C ALA A 37 36.04 -30.76 34.48
N LYS A 38 36.62 -29.58 34.73
CA LYS A 38 38.02 -29.44 35.17
C LYS A 38 38.20 -29.68 36.67
N PHE A 39 37.11 -29.85 37.42
CA PHE A 39 37.15 -30.16 38.84
C PHE A 39 36.84 -31.65 39.04
N GLY A 40 37.79 -32.42 39.58
CA GLY A 40 37.52 -33.80 39.98
C GLY A 40 36.52 -33.88 41.15
N GLU A 41 35.89 -35.06 41.32
CA GLU A 41 35.03 -35.33 42.49
C GLU A 41 35.82 -35.06 43.79
N GLY A 42 35.30 -34.17 44.64
CA GLY A 42 35.97 -33.77 45.89
C GLY A 42 36.93 -32.57 45.78
N SER A 43 37.00 -31.89 44.63
CA SER A 43 37.78 -30.66 44.45
C SER A 43 37.35 -29.56 45.43
N MET A 44 38.34 -28.84 45.99
CA MET A 44 38.10 -27.66 46.83
C MET A 44 37.38 -26.51 46.09
N PHE A 45 37.35 -26.54 44.76
CA PHE A 45 36.68 -25.53 43.93
C PHE A 45 35.20 -25.83 43.67
N ALA A 46 34.73 -27.06 43.89
CA ALA A 46 33.32 -27.41 43.65
C ALA A 46 32.35 -26.59 44.54
N PRO A 47 32.59 -26.41 45.86
CA PRO A 47 31.75 -25.55 46.70
C PRO A 47 31.77 -24.07 46.27
N VAL A 48 32.89 -23.59 45.70
CA VAL A 48 33.04 -22.23 45.21
C VAL A 48 32.27 -22.05 43.89
N PHE A 49 32.35 -23.04 42.99
CA PHE A 49 31.57 -23.10 41.76
C PHE A 49 30.07 -23.05 42.07
N ASP A 50 29.58 -23.91 42.97
CA ASP A 50 28.17 -23.98 43.33
C ASP A 50 27.66 -22.70 44.02
N ALA A 51 28.53 -22.04 44.79
CA ALA A 51 28.20 -20.76 45.41
C ALA A 51 28.13 -19.63 44.37
N ALA A 52 29.11 -19.54 43.46
CA ALA A 52 29.13 -18.57 42.38
C ALA A 52 27.92 -18.76 41.45
N LYS A 53 27.64 -20.00 41.03
CA LYS A 53 26.47 -20.35 40.22
C LYS A 53 25.17 -19.89 40.86
N ARG A 54 24.94 -20.22 42.13
CA ARG A 54 23.72 -19.80 42.86
C ARG A 54 23.60 -18.27 42.97
N ALA A 55 24.71 -17.58 43.24
CA ALA A 55 24.73 -16.13 43.32
C ALA A 55 24.39 -15.49 41.95
N LEU A 56 25.05 -15.92 40.87
CA LEU A 56 24.80 -15.40 39.52
C LEU A 56 23.35 -15.66 39.04
N VAL A 57 22.74 -16.77 39.47
CA VAL A 57 21.33 -17.08 39.15
C VAL A 57 20.35 -16.13 39.83
N SER A 58 20.55 -15.87 41.12
CA SER A 58 19.55 -15.19 41.97
C SER A 58 19.78 -13.69 42.13
N GLU A 59 21.00 -13.20 41.91
CA GLU A 59 21.39 -11.83 42.23
C GLU A 59 21.89 -11.06 41.00
N PRO A 60 21.75 -9.72 41.00
CA PRO A 60 22.21 -8.89 39.89
C PRO A 60 23.73 -8.80 39.88
N LEU A 61 24.40 -9.80 39.28
CA LEU A 61 25.85 -9.93 39.25
C LEU A 61 26.42 -10.12 37.84
N LEU A 62 25.58 -10.22 36.81
CA LEU A 62 26.02 -10.32 35.42
C LEU A 62 26.02 -8.93 34.77
N PRO A 63 27.15 -8.44 34.20
CA PRO A 63 27.21 -7.16 33.54
C PRO A 63 26.18 -7.03 32.41
N ARG A 64 25.35 -5.99 32.48
CA ARG A 64 24.33 -5.71 31.46
C ARG A 64 24.83 -4.69 30.43
N ALA A 65 24.24 -4.71 29.24
CA ALA A 65 24.44 -3.63 28.29
C ALA A 65 23.79 -2.34 28.80
N GLY A 66 24.50 -1.23 28.61
CA GLY A 66 24.11 0.08 29.16
C GLY A 66 24.49 0.31 30.63
N GLY A 67 25.28 -0.59 31.24
CA GLY A 67 25.83 -0.45 32.59
C GLY A 67 24.95 -1.05 33.69
N GLY A 68 25.57 -1.41 34.81
CA GLY A 68 24.95 -2.14 35.92
C GLY A 68 24.95 -3.66 35.74
N HIS A 69 24.10 -4.36 36.48
CA HIS A 69 24.10 -5.83 36.54
C HIS A 69 22.69 -6.43 36.56
N ALA A 70 22.57 -7.68 36.10
CA ALA A 70 21.33 -8.45 36.07
C ALA A 70 21.55 -9.87 36.62
N ALA A 71 20.48 -10.46 37.14
CA ALA A 71 20.46 -11.85 37.56
C ALA A 71 20.25 -12.75 36.34
N ALA A 72 20.78 -13.98 36.35
CA ALA A 72 20.69 -14.88 35.18
C ALA A 72 19.23 -15.11 34.74
N VAL A 73 18.31 -15.26 35.69
CA VAL A 73 16.88 -15.46 35.40
C VAL A 73 16.25 -14.31 34.61
N ARG A 74 16.81 -13.09 34.71
CA ARG A 74 16.38 -11.89 33.97
C ARG A 74 17.31 -11.50 32.82
N ALA A 75 18.35 -12.29 32.57
CA ALA A 75 19.37 -11.99 31.58
C ALA A 75 19.08 -12.69 30.24
N ARG A 76 19.39 -12.02 29.14
CA ARG A 76 19.42 -12.60 27.80
C ARG A 76 20.72 -12.23 27.10
N LEU A 77 21.24 -13.16 26.30
CA LEU A 77 22.35 -12.88 25.38
C LEU A 77 21.80 -12.48 24.02
N ALA A 78 22.31 -11.40 23.43
CA ALA A 78 22.02 -11.06 22.03
C ALA A 78 23.14 -11.58 21.14
N ARG A 79 22.79 -12.24 20.03
CA ARG A 79 23.77 -12.74 19.07
C ARG A 79 24.59 -11.62 18.40
N THR A 80 23.97 -10.48 18.13
CA THR A 80 24.62 -9.32 17.49
C THR A 80 24.40 -8.03 18.27
N GLN A 81 25.22 -7.02 17.99
CA GLN A 81 25.07 -5.69 18.56
C GLN A 81 23.81 -4.99 18.03
N GLU A 82 23.51 -5.08 16.73
CA GLU A 82 22.34 -4.39 16.17
C GLU A 82 21.03 -4.89 16.78
N LEU A 83 20.94 -6.21 17.05
CA LEU A 83 19.78 -6.77 17.74
C LEU A 83 19.61 -6.20 19.15
N ARG A 84 20.73 -5.95 19.85
CA ARG A 84 20.74 -5.39 21.20
C ARG A 84 20.28 -3.93 21.23
N GLU A 85 20.65 -3.17 20.20
CA GLU A 85 20.30 -1.75 20.06
C GLU A 85 18.87 -1.56 19.52
N LEU A 86 18.36 -2.54 18.78
CA LEU A 86 17.00 -2.52 18.24
C LEU A 86 15.94 -2.79 19.31
N PHE A 87 16.19 -3.74 20.23
CA PHE A 87 15.22 -4.13 21.26
C PHE A 87 15.64 -3.65 22.64
N ASP A 88 14.81 -2.84 23.30
CA ASP A 88 15.05 -2.43 24.68
C ASP A 88 14.62 -3.50 25.71
N ALA A 89 14.94 -3.25 26.97
CA ALA A 89 14.63 -4.14 28.10
C ALA A 89 13.12 -4.41 28.27
N LYS A 90 12.28 -3.40 28.02
CA LYS A 90 10.82 -3.52 28.16
C LYS A 90 10.23 -4.34 27.02
N GLN A 91 10.66 -4.07 25.79
CA GLN A 91 10.28 -4.83 24.61
C GLN A 91 10.69 -6.30 24.76
N LEU A 92 11.87 -6.57 25.30
CA LEU A 92 12.28 -7.94 25.60
C LEU A 92 11.37 -8.62 26.62
N ALA A 93 11.02 -7.95 27.71
CA ALA A 93 10.13 -8.50 28.71
C ALA A 93 8.77 -8.89 28.10
N VAL A 94 8.23 -8.03 27.22
CA VAL A 94 6.98 -8.30 26.48
C VAL A 94 7.12 -9.53 25.57
N LEU A 95 8.20 -9.63 24.79
CA LEU A 95 8.38 -10.72 23.80
C LEU A 95 8.66 -12.09 24.41
N PHE A 96 9.23 -12.11 25.63
CA PHE A 96 9.63 -13.34 26.32
C PHE A 96 8.79 -13.65 27.56
N GLY A 97 7.73 -12.87 27.84
CA GLY A 97 6.76 -13.15 28.90
C GLY A 97 7.37 -13.16 30.31
N GLY A 98 8.36 -12.31 30.55
CA GLY A 98 9.01 -12.22 31.85
C GLY A 98 8.23 -11.31 32.82
N ASP A 99 8.06 -11.76 34.07
CA ASP A 99 7.62 -10.89 35.16
C ASP A 99 8.75 -9.90 35.52
N GLY A 100 8.68 -8.70 34.93
CA GLY A 100 9.62 -7.60 35.12
C GLY A 100 10.64 -7.42 33.98
N ASP A 101 11.47 -6.37 34.09
CA ASP A 101 12.41 -5.99 33.04
C ASP A 101 13.47 -7.07 32.81
N LEU A 102 13.53 -7.58 31.57
CA LEU A 102 14.64 -8.41 31.09
C LEU A 102 15.79 -7.51 30.65
N ALA A 103 17.03 -7.97 30.82
CA ALA A 103 18.22 -7.22 30.46
C ALA A 103 19.05 -7.97 29.43
N TRP A 104 19.52 -7.24 28.43
CA TRP A 104 20.63 -7.70 27.61
C TRP A 104 21.92 -7.72 28.43
N LEU A 105 22.65 -8.83 28.36
CA LEU A 105 24.02 -8.88 28.87
C LEU A 105 24.97 -8.05 28.02
N SER A 106 26.10 -7.66 28.62
CA SER A 106 27.15 -6.89 27.96
C SER A 106 27.58 -7.56 26.66
N GLY A 107 27.80 -6.76 25.63
CA GLY A 107 28.34 -7.24 24.35
C GLY A 107 29.74 -7.80 24.45
N ASP A 108 30.46 -7.51 25.54
CA ASP A 108 31.77 -8.11 25.84
C ASP A 108 31.67 -9.61 26.02
N ILE A 109 30.48 -10.11 26.36
CA ILE A 109 30.16 -11.52 26.44
C ILE A 109 29.82 -12.04 25.03
N SER A 110 30.86 -12.34 24.25
CA SER A 110 30.72 -12.82 22.87
C SER A 110 31.54 -14.08 22.60
N GLN A 111 31.26 -14.72 21.46
CA GLN A 111 32.02 -15.88 20.99
C GLN A 111 33.51 -15.53 20.76
N ASP A 112 33.80 -14.32 20.31
CA ASP A 112 35.15 -13.92 19.92
C ASP A 112 35.98 -13.38 21.09
N ARG A 113 35.32 -12.80 22.09
CA ARG A 113 36.01 -12.14 23.23
C ARG A 113 36.06 -13.01 24.48
N THR A 114 34.97 -13.70 24.80
CA THR A 114 34.84 -14.49 26.03
C THR A 114 34.06 -15.79 25.79
N PRO A 115 34.56 -16.70 24.93
CA PRO A 115 33.83 -17.91 24.55
C PRO A 115 33.52 -18.83 25.74
N GLU A 116 34.44 -18.97 26.70
CA GLU A 116 34.25 -19.83 27.87
C GLU A 116 33.17 -19.27 28.80
N LEU A 117 33.19 -17.96 29.04
CA LEU A 117 32.16 -17.29 29.84
C LEU A 117 30.80 -17.40 29.17
N ARG A 118 30.71 -17.14 27.86
CA ARG A 118 29.46 -17.29 27.09
C ARG A 118 28.91 -18.72 27.20
N GLN A 119 29.76 -19.72 27.03
CA GLN A 119 29.36 -21.13 27.14
C GLN A 119 28.89 -21.49 28.55
N TYR A 120 29.57 -21.00 29.58
CA TYR A 120 29.15 -21.16 30.97
C TYR A 120 27.76 -20.56 31.21
N LEU A 121 27.53 -19.31 30.79
CA LEU A 121 26.23 -18.65 30.96
C LEU A 121 25.09 -19.43 30.29
N MET A 122 25.32 -19.94 29.08
CA MET A 122 24.29 -20.70 28.34
C MET A 122 24.05 -22.08 28.94
N ARG A 123 25.10 -22.82 29.33
CA ARG A 123 24.98 -24.22 29.77
C ARG A 123 24.69 -24.36 31.25
N GLU A 124 25.37 -23.58 32.07
CA GLU A 124 25.31 -23.71 33.53
C GLU A 124 24.22 -22.81 34.11
N LEU A 125 24.05 -21.60 33.60
CA LEU A 125 23.05 -20.65 34.10
C LEU A 125 21.74 -20.64 33.28
N ASP A 126 21.64 -21.48 32.25
CA ASP A 126 20.48 -21.61 31.35
C ASP A 126 20.04 -20.27 30.73
N ILE A 127 21.02 -19.39 30.45
CA ILE A 127 20.74 -18.09 29.82
C ILE A 127 20.51 -18.30 28.32
N VAL A 128 19.29 -17.97 27.88
CA VAL A 128 18.90 -18.03 26.46
C VAL A 128 19.67 -16.98 25.65
N GLU A 129 20.30 -17.45 24.57
CA GLU A 129 20.76 -16.57 23.49
C GLU A 129 19.63 -16.32 22.49
N VAL A 130 19.32 -15.05 22.31
CA VAL A 130 18.29 -14.58 21.38
C VAL A 130 18.95 -14.24 20.06
N THR A 131 18.43 -14.85 19.01
CA THR A 131 18.78 -14.57 17.62
C THR A 131 17.62 -13.89 16.89
N PRO A 132 17.88 -13.26 15.74
CA PRO A 132 16.84 -12.69 14.89
C PRO A 132 15.76 -13.71 14.50
N GLU A 133 16.14 -14.96 14.23
CA GLU A 133 15.23 -16.06 13.88
C GLU A 133 14.27 -16.41 15.03
N VAL A 134 14.72 -16.26 16.27
CA VAL A 134 13.92 -16.53 17.48
C VAL A 134 12.96 -15.37 17.77
N ILE A 135 13.40 -14.13 17.54
CA ILE A 135 12.60 -12.94 17.91
C ILE A 135 11.55 -12.58 16.86
N LEU A 136 11.85 -12.73 15.57
CA LEU A 136 10.94 -12.33 14.49
C LEU A 136 9.54 -12.98 14.58
N PRO A 137 9.40 -14.28 14.85
CA PRO A 137 8.09 -14.92 15.00
C PRO A 137 7.26 -14.39 16.17
N LYS A 138 7.88 -13.71 17.14
CA LYS A 138 7.23 -13.16 18.33
C LYS A 138 6.70 -11.75 18.10
N LEU A 139 7.03 -11.12 16.98
CA LEU A 139 6.52 -9.79 16.61
C LEU A 139 5.08 -9.90 16.11
N ASP A 140 4.13 -10.02 17.03
CA ASP A 140 2.71 -10.02 16.72
C ASP A 140 2.17 -8.61 16.44
N ALA A 141 0.91 -8.53 16.00
CA ALA A 141 0.27 -7.25 15.66
C ALA A 141 0.22 -6.30 16.86
N ALA A 142 -0.07 -6.79 18.07
CA ALA A 142 -0.17 -5.96 19.27
C ALA A 142 1.18 -5.35 19.64
N PHE A 143 2.26 -6.14 19.56
CA PHE A 143 3.61 -5.66 19.77
C PHE A 143 3.99 -4.60 18.72
N LEU A 144 3.78 -4.89 17.44
CA LEU A 144 4.18 -4.03 16.32
C LEU A 144 3.43 -2.70 16.30
N GLU A 145 2.11 -2.72 16.49
CA GLU A 145 1.27 -1.52 16.48
C GLU A 145 1.60 -0.57 17.64
N ALA A 146 2.08 -1.10 18.77
CA ALA A 146 2.54 -0.31 19.91
C ALA A 146 3.88 0.42 19.66
N GLN A 147 4.64 0.06 18.61
CA GLN A 147 5.94 0.66 18.34
C GLN A 147 5.83 2.00 17.61
N SER A 148 6.82 2.87 17.83
CA SER A 148 6.95 4.13 17.09
C SER A 148 7.34 3.88 15.64
N ASP A 149 7.01 4.82 14.76
CA ASP A 149 7.43 4.74 13.34
C ASP A 149 8.95 4.67 13.20
N GLU A 150 9.69 5.37 14.06
CA GLU A 150 11.15 5.33 14.10
C GLU A 150 11.66 3.92 14.42
N TRP A 151 11.03 3.22 15.36
CA TRP A 151 11.42 1.85 15.69
C TRP A 151 11.14 0.89 14.54
N VAL A 152 9.97 0.99 13.90
CA VAL A 152 9.61 0.15 12.74
C VAL A 152 10.56 0.40 11.56
N ARG A 153 10.94 1.66 11.32
CA ARG A 153 11.97 2.01 10.32
C ARG A 153 13.30 1.30 10.62
N ARG A 154 13.79 1.36 11.87
CA ARG A 154 15.02 0.68 12.29
C ARG A 154 14.93 -0.84 12.15
N LEU A 155 13.76 -1.43 12.40
CA LEU A 155 13.51 -2.85 12.14
C LEU A 155 13.67 -3.18 10.65
N TYR A 156 13.12 -2.38 9.74
CA TYR A 156 13.27 -2.62 8.30
C TYR A 156 14.71 -2.47 7.84
N GLU A 157 15.45 -1.49 8.37
CA GLU A 157 16.87 -1.30 8.08
C GLU A 157 17.70 -2.51 8.54
N PHE A 158 17.44 -2.99 9.75
CA PHE A 158 18.05 -4.20 10.31
C PHE A 158 17.76 -5.44 9.45
N LEU A 159 16.52 -5.60 8.97
CA LEU A 159 16.14 -6.74 8.10
C LEU A 159 16.68 -6.60 6.67
N SER A 160 16.91 -5.38 6.20
CA SER A 160 17.57 -5.12 4.92
C SER A 160 18.97 -5.72 4.89
N GLY A 161 19.71 -5.58 6.00
CA GLY A 161 21.04 -6.17 6.21
C GLY A 161 21.07 -7.68 6.41
N GLN A 162 19.91 -8.36 6.49
CA GLN A 162 19.83 -9.79 6.75
C GLN A 162 19.03 -10.55 5.69
N PRO A 163 19.60 -10.76 4.47
CA PRO A 163 18.93 -11.46 3.39
C PRO A 163 18.42 -12.85 3.76
N ALA A 164 19.11 -13.56 4.65
CA ALA A 164 18.73 -14.90 5.13
C ALA A 164 17.37 -14.92 5.85
N LEU A 165 16.93 -13.80 6.43
CA LEU A 165 15.65 -13.70 7.14
C LEU A 165 14.48 -13.33 6.24
N ARG A 166 14.71 -12.95 4.97
CA ARG A 166 13.66 -12.49 4.05
C ARG A 166 12.52 -13.50 3.87
N PRO A 167 12.78 -14.80 3.65
CA PRO A 167 11.70 -15.78 3.51
C PRO A 167 10.81 -15.83 4.76
N ARG A 168 11.41 -15.69 5.94
CA ARG A 168 10.66 -15.67 7.20
C ARG A 168 9.85 -14.38 7.32
N ALA A 169 10.48 -13.23 7.09
CA ALA A 169 9.84 -11.92 7.14
C ALA A 169 8.62 -11.82 6.21
N ALA A 170 8.70 -12.38 5.00
CA ALA A 170 7.60 -12.36 4.02
C ALA A 170 6.32 -13.07 4.51
N THR A 171 6.43 -14.00 5.46
CA THR A 171 5.28 -14.73 6.03
C THR A 171 4.62 -14.02 7.21
N LEU A 172 5.27 -13.00 7.75
CA LEU A 172 4.84 -12.27 8.94
C LEU A 172 4.08 -10.99 8.54
N ALA A 173 3.16 -10.56 9.40
CA ALA A 173 2.47 -9.29 9.23
C ALA A 173 3.36 -8.13 9.73
N LEU A 174 4.44 -7.84 9.00
CA LEU A 174 5.42 -6.83 9.40
C LEU A 174 5.12 -5.45 8.83
N ILE A 175 4.34 -5.36 7.76
CA ILE A 175 4.21 -4.15 6.95
C ILE A 175 3.24 -3.16 7.58
N ARG A 176 3.76 -2.06 8.14
CA ARG A 176 2.95 -0.97 8.69
C ARG A 176 2.29 -0.12 7.62
N LEU A 177 0.96 -0.05 7.66
CA LEU A 177 0.13 0.78 6.79
C LEU A 177 -0.06 2.20 7.35
N VAL A 178 -0.59 3.09 6.51
CA VAL A 178 -0.95 4.48 6.87
C VAL A 178 -2.00 4.56 7.99
N ASP A 179 -2.84 3.54 8.19
CA ASP A 179 -3.77 3.47 9.31
C ASP A 179 -3.13 2.97 10.62
N GLY A 180 -1.84 2.58 10.57
CA GLY A 180 -1.07 2.08 11.71
C GLY A 180 -1.10 0.56 11.87
N LYS A 181 -2.01 -0.15 11.17
CA LYS A 181 -2.09 -1.61 11.23
C LYS A 181 -0.93 -2.26 10.52
N HIS A 182 -0.68 -3.52 10.88
CA HIS A 182 0.34 -4.33 10.23
C HIS A 182 -0.26 -5.46 9.39
N VAL A 183 0.24 -5.60 8.16
CA VAL A 183 -0.21 -6.62 7.21
C VAL A 183 0.95 -7.44 6.67
N ARG A 184 0.64 -8.61 6.10
CA ARG A 184 1.59 -9.40 5.31
C ARG A 184 1.82 -8.71 3.97
N THR A 185 2.84 -9.13 3.22
CA THR A 185 3.06 -8.57 1.88
C THR A 185 1.98 -9.04 0.90
N HIS A 186 1.61 -10.32 0.98
CA HIS A 186 0.60 -10.94 0.14
C HIS A 186 -0.34 -11.84 0.96
N ALA A 187 -1.59 -11.94 0.52
CA ALA A 187 -2.56 -12.91 0.99
C ALA A 187 -3.30 -13.49 -0.22
N ASN A 188 -3.39 -14.82 -0.32
CA ASN A 188 -4.03 -15.52 -1.44
C ASN A 188 -3.51 -15.09 -2.83
N GLY A 189 -2.21 -14.82 -2.94
CA GLY A 189 -1.58 -14.35 -4.18
C GLY A 189 -1.82 -12.88 -4.53
N GLN A 190 -2.55 -12.14 -3.70
CA GLN A 190 -2.84 -10.72 -3.90
C GLN A 190 -1.97 -9.84 -2.99
N PRO A 191 -1.36 -8.75 -3.50
CA PRO A 191 -0.68 -7.76 -2.68
C PRO A 191 -1.62 -7.19 -1.62
N GLN A 192 -1.14 -7.01 -0.39
CA GLN A 192 -1.91 -6.43 0.72
C GLN A 192 -1.42 -5.03 1.11
N ALA A 193 -0.28 -4.61 0.57
CA ALA A 193 0.32 -3.32 0.80
C ALA A 193 1.13 -2.89 -0.43
N PHE A 194 1.12 -1.59 -0.70
CA PHE A 194 1.91 -0.96 -1.76
C PHE A 194 2.86 0.08 -1.18
N LEU A 195 3.97 0.34 -1.85
CA LEU A 195 4.84 1.47 -1.50
C LEU A 195 4.11 2.80 -1.75
N PRO A 196 4.37 3.83 -0.94
CA PRO A 196 3.80 5.14 -1.19
C PRO A 196 4.34 5.71 -2.50
N GLY A 197 3.44 6.02 -3.44
CA GLY A 197 3.75 6.72 -4.69
C GLY A 197 3.56 8.24 -4.56
N ALA A 198 3.78 8.96 -5.66
CA ALA A 198 3.59 10.41 -5.73
C ALA A 198 2.10 10.84 -5.71
N ILE A 199 1.22 9.94 -6.14
CA ILE A 199 -0.22 10.17 -6.25
C ILE A 199 -0.94 9.30 -5.22
N GLU A 200 -1.90 9.90 -4.51
CA GLU A 200 -2.75 9.16 -3.58
C GLU A 200 -3.66 8.18 -4.34
N THR A 201 -3.69 6.95 -3.86
CA THR A 201 -4.50 5.86 -4.42
C THR A 201 -5.42 5.30 -3.34
N GLY A 202 -6.42 4.52 -3.76
CA GLY A 202 -7.33 3.82 -2.84
C GLY A 202 -6.73 2.54 -2.25
N PHE A 203 -5.52 2.16 -2.68
CA PHE A 203 -4.84 0.98 -2.19
C PHE A 203 -4.23 1.19 -0.80
N PRO A 204 -4.16 0.13 0.03
CA PRO A 204 -3.43 0.19 1.28
C PRO A 204 -1.95 0.45 1.02
N THR A 205 -1.43 1.58 1.50
CA THR A 205 -0.03 1.98 1.31
C THR A 205 0.77 1.88 2.61
N VAL A 206 2.07 1.60 2.47
CA VAL A 206 3.03 1.63 3.58
C VAL A 206 3.14 3.06 4.09
N ARG A 207 3.14 3.21 5.42
CA ARG A 207 3.32 4.51 6.05
C ARG A 207 4.65 5.15 5.62
N ALA A 208 4.60 6.38 5.10
CA ALA A 208 5.79 7.05 4.55
C ALA A 208 6.95 7.17 5.57
N ALA A 209 6.63 7.42 6.85
CA ALA A 209 7.62 7.57 7.92
C ALA A 209 8.51 6.32 8.09
N VAL A 210 7.94 5.11 7.95
CA VAL A 210 8.67 3.84 8.16
C VAL A 210 9.52 3.44 6.95
N CYS A 211 9.32 4.06 5.79
CA CYS A 211 10.07 3.81 4.55
C CYS A 211 10.78 5.08 4.03
N SER A 212 11.14 5.97 4.94
CA SER A 212 11.84 7.24 4.65
C SER A 212 13.30 7.06 4.26
N THR A 213 13.91 5.90 4.55
CA THR A 213 15.31 5.59 4.21
C THR A 213 15.42 4.57 3.09
N GLU A 214 16.52 4.64 2.32
CA GLU A 214 16.73 3.71 1.21
C GLU A 214 16.89 2.27 1.69
N ALA A 215 17.55 2.04 2.83
CA ALA A 215 17.69 0.68 3.39
C ALA A 215 16.32 0.05 3.72
N ALA A 216 15.38 0.81 4.28
CA ALA A 216 14.01 0.34 4.51
C ALA A 216 13.26 0.08 3.20
N ARG A 217 13.42 0.94 2.19
CA ARG A 217 12.82 0.74 0.85
C ARG A 217 13.38 -0.49 0.14
N VAL A 218 14.68 -0.73 0.22
CA VAL A 218 15.35 -1.93 -0.31
C VAL A 218 14.75 -3.19 0.32
N PHE A 219 14.53 -3.19 1.63
CA PHE A 219 13.89 -4.31 2.31
C PHE A 219 12.46 -4.55 1.81
N LEU A 220 11.64 -3.51 1.74
CA LEU A 220 10.24 -3.63 1.29
C LEU A 220 10.13 -4.09 -0.17
N ARG A 221 10.95 -3.55 -1.07
CA ARG A 221 11.04 -4.00 -2.47
C ARG A 221 11.51 -5.46 -2.56
N ALA A 222 12.47 -5.86 -1.71
CA ALA A 222 12.93 -7.25 -1.66
C ALA A 222 11.87 -8.24 -1.15
N LEU A 223 10.83 -7.76 -0.45
CA LEU A 223 9.65 -8.55 -0.11
C LEU A 223 8.56 -8.56 -1.21
N GLY A 224 8.81 -7.87 -2.33
CA GLY A 224 7.92 -7.82 -3.49
C GLY A 224 6.91 -6.67 -3.47
N LEU A 225 7.06 -5.67 -2.59
CA LEU A 225 6.19 -4.49 -2.63
C LEU A 225 6.60 -3.56 -3.77
N THR A 226 5.60 -3.09 -4.51
CA THR A 226 5.73 -2.09 -5.57
C THR A 226 4.85 -0.89 -5.27
N GLU A 227 5.04 0.21 -6.00
CA GLU A 227 4.05 1.29 -6.03
C GLU A 227 2.75 0.80 -6.69
N PRO A 228 1.59 1.38 -6.35
CA PRO A 228 0.33 1.00 -6.95
C PRO A 228 0.28 1.43 -8.42
N ASP A 229 -0.29 0.57 -9.27
CA ASP A 229 -0.61 0.92 -10.65
C ASP A 229 -1.84 1.85 -10.68
N LEU A 230 -1.70 2.99 -11.36
CA LEU A 230 -2.75 4.02 -11.40
C LEU A 230 -3.99 3.57 -12.18
N VAL A 231 -3.82 2.72 -13.20
CA VAL A 231 -4.95 2.17 -13.95
C VAL A 231 -5.70 1.16 -13.09
N ASP A 232 -5.00 0.27 -12.39
CA ASP A 232 -5.63 -0.65 -11.43
C ASP A 232 -6.37 0.13 -10.32
N ASP A 233 -5.78 1.23 -9.85
CA ASP A 233 -6.38 2.09 -8.83
C ASP A 233 -7.71 2.68 -9.30
N VAL A 234 -7.75 3.21 -10.52
CA VAL A 234 -9.00 3.73 -11.10
C VAL A 234 -10.04 2.62 -11.24
N VAL A 235 -9.66 1.48 -11.82
CA VAL A 235 -10.60 0.39 -12.12
C VAL A 235 -11.15 -0.24 -10.84
N TRP A 236 -10.37 -0.37 -9.77
CA TRP A 236 -10.77 -1.09 -8.55
C TRP A 236 -11.27 -0.18 -7.43
N ASN A 237 -10.83 1.07 -7.37
CA ASN A 237 -11.16 1.97 -6.26
C ASN A 237 -12.00 3.18 -6.68
N VAL A 238 -11.87 3.67 -7.92
CA VAL A 238 -12.63 4.84 -8.41
C VAL A 238 -13.93 4.42 -9.08
N LEU A 239 -13.85 3.67 -10.19
CA LEU A 239 -15.02 3.31 -11.01
C LEU A 239 -16.14 2.59 -10.26
N PRO A 240 -15.87 1.70 -9.28
CA PRO A 240 -16.94 1.05 -8.53
C PRO A 240 -17.86 2.00 -7.75
N LYS A 241 -17.40 3.21 -7.42
CA LYS A 241 -18.23 4.24 -6.77
C LYS A 241 -19.39 4.67 -7.67
N TYR A 242 -19.17 4.66 -8.99
CA TYR A 242 -20.09 5.14 -10.02
C TYR A 242 -21.02 4.05 -10.59
N ARG A 243 -20.87 2.79 -10.15
CA ARG A 243 -21.70 1.66 -10.60
C ARG A 243 -22.89 1.37 -9.67
N LYS A 244 -23.02 2.11 -8.56
CA LYS A 244 -24.10 1.94 -7.60
C LYS A 244 -25.39 2.57 -8.12
N GLU A 245 -26.55 2.02 -7.73
CA GLU A 245 -27.87 2.51 -8.18
C GLU A 245 -28.16 3.96 -7.73
N ASP A 246 -27.61 4.40 -6.59
CA ASP A 246 -27.69 5.78 -6.09
C ASP A 246 -26.27 6.35 -5.96
N VAL A 247 -25.83 7.11 -6.97
CA VAL A 247 -24.50 7.73 -7.01
C VAL A 247 -24.56 9.09 -6.30
N LYS A 248 -24.17 9.10 -5.02
CA LYS A 248 -23.99 10.32 -4.22
C LYS A 248 -22.51 10.57 -3.97
N ILE A 249 -21.91 11.36 -4.84
CA ILE A 249 -20.49 11.74 -4.76
C ILE A 249 -20.44 13.26 -4.57
N GLY A 250 -19.77 13.72 -3.52
CA GLY A 250 -19.55 15.15 -3.31
C GLY A 250 -18.53 15.72 -4.28
N ASP A 251 -18.67 17.00 -4.64
CA ASP A 251 -17.87 17.67 -5.66
C ASP A 251 -16.35 17.51 -5.45
N THR A 252 -15.87 17.61 -4.21
CA THR A 252 -14.44 17.43 -3.88
C THR A 252 -13.94 16.01 -4.12
N THR A 253 -14.79 15.01 -3.90
CA THR A 253 -14.46 13.61 -4.18
C THR A 253 -14.49 13.35 -5.68
N TYR A 254 -15.44 13.94 -6.38
CA TYR A 254 -15.54 13.85 -7.83
C TYR A 254 -14.31 14.44 -8.52
N GLU A 255 -13.88 15.63 -8.10
CA GLU A 255 -12.67 16.28 -8.60
C GLU A 255 -11.41 15.42 -8.38
N ALA A 256 -11.24 14.87 -7.17
CA ALA A 256 -10.12 13.97 -6.88
C ALA A 256 -10.16 12.68 -7.72
N ASP A 257 -11.35 12.12 -7.97
CA ASP A 257 -11.54 10.95 -8.81
C ASP A 257 -11.16 11.25 -10.28
N ILE A 258 -11.57 12.42 -10.82
CA ILE A 258 -11.21 12.84 -12.18
C ILE A 258 -9.69 13.04 -12.30
N HIS A 259 -9.03 13.66 -11.31
CA HIS A 259 -7.57 13.79 -11.31
C HIS A 259 -6.85 12.43 -11.31
N ARG A 260 -7.37 11.43 -10.57
CA ARG A 260 -6.83 10.06 -10.60
C ARG A 260 -7.02 9.39 -11.96
N ILE A 261 -8.17 9.59 -12.59
CA ILE A 261 -8.44 9.09 -13.95
C ILE A 261 -7.47 9.71 -14.97
N LEU A 262 -7.25 11.03 -14.90
CA LEU A 262 -6.28 11.72 -15.77
C LEU A 262 -4.85 11.21 -15.55
N ALA A 263 -4.43 11.05 -14.30
CA ALA A 263 -3.12 10.53 -13.98
C ALA A 263 -2.92 9.10 -14.50
N ALA A 264 -3.95 8.25 -14.41
CA ALA A 264 -3.93 6.91 -14.99
C ALA A 264 -3.92 6.94 -16.54
N PHE A 265 -4.62 7.89 -17.16
CA PHE A 265 -4.67 8.05 -18.61
C PHE A 265 -3.34 8.47 -19.22
N ALA A 266 -2.51 9.17 -18.45
CA ALA A 266 -1.14 9.53 -18.83
C ALA A 266 -0.14 8.35 -18.83
N THR A 267 -0.59 7.10 -18.63
CA THR A 267 0.26 5.91 -18.72
C THR A 267 0.90 5.77 -20.11
N ASP A 268 2.17 5.37 -20.12
CA ASP A 268 2.96 5.06 -21.31
C ASP A 268 2.64 3.66 -21.89
N SER A 269 1.97 2.80 -21.11
CA SER A 269 1.57 1.47 -21.54
C SER A 269 0.29 1.52 -22.39
N LYS A 270 0.42 1.26 -23.69
CA LYS A 270 -0.74 1.16 -24.61
C LYS A 270 -1.79 0.17 -24.12
N GLY A 271 -1.37 -1.00 -23.61
CA GLY A 271 -2.30 -2.02 -23.10
C GLY A 271 -3.05 -1.56 -21.85
N GLN A 272 -2.38 -0.89 -20.91
CA GLN A 272 -3.05 -0.34 -19.72
C GLN A 272 -3.99 0.81 -20.10
N ARG A 273 -3.59 1.67 -21.06
CA ARG A 273 -4.45 2.74 -21.58
C ARG A 273 -5.72 2.18 -22.24
N GLU A 274 -5.60 1.15 -23.07
CA GLU A 274 -6.76 0.49 -23.70
C GLU A 274 -7.68 -0.15 -22.65
N ARG A 275 -7.12 -0.81 -21.64
CA ARG A 275 -7.88 -1.38 -20.52
C ARG A 275 -8.62 -0.31 -19.71
N LEU A 276 -7.97 0.81 -19.41
CA LEU A 276 -8.59 1.97 -18.75
C LEU A 276 -9.77 2.50 -19.56
N LEU A 277 -9.56 2.77 -20.85
CA LEU A 277 -10.60 3.29 -21.75
C LEU A 277 -11.78 2.34 -21.88
N ALA A 278 -11.55 1.03 -21.97
CA ALA A 278 -12.62 0.04 -21.99
C ALA A 278 -13.47 0.09 -20.70
N ALA A 279 -12.84 0.22 -19.54
CA ALA A 279 -13.53 0.32 -18.26
C ALA A 279 -14.31 1.64 -18.10
N LEU A 280 -13.75 2.76 -18.59
CA LEU A 280 -14.37 4.08 -18.56
C LEU A 280 -15.60 4.15 -19.47
N ARG A 281 -15.53 3.59 -20.69
CA ARG A 281 -16.65 3.53 -21.64
C ARG A 281 -17.89 2.84 -21.05
N GLU A 282 -17.67 1.83 -20.22
CA GLU A 282 -18.75 1.07 -19.59
C GLU A 282 -19.25 1.63 -18.25
N THR A 283 -18.61 2.68 -17.73
CA THR A 283 -18.96 3.25 -16.42
C THR A 283 -19.60 4.62 -16.60
N ALA A 284 -20.73 4.87 -15.94
CA ALA A 284 -21.34 6.19 -15.92
C ALA A 284 -20.59 7.08 -14.93
N PHE A 285 -19.54 7.78 -15.37
CA PHE A 285 -18.70 8.63 -14.50
C PHE A 285 -18.67 10.11 -14.91
N VAL A 286 -19.22 10.47 -16.08
CA VAL A 286 -19.19 11.84 -16.59
C VAL A 286 -20.40 12.60 -16.07
N MET A 287 -20.18 13.72 -15.39
CA MET A 287 -21.26 14.65 -15.03
C MET A 287 -21.74 15.35 -16.29
N THR A 288 -23.03 15.23 -16.59
CA THR A 288 -23.67 15.87 -17.74
C THR A 288 -24.85 16.70 -17.34
N VAL A 289 -25.16 17.66 -18.21
CA VAL A 289 -26.33 18.53 -18.16
C VAL A 289 -27.22 18.25 -19.37
N ASN A 290 -28.52 18.09 -19.14
CA ASN A 290 -29.51 17.98 -20.19
C ASN A 290 -29.77 19.34 -20.83
N ALA A 291 -29.68 19.40 -22.16
CA ALA A 291 -29.78 20.64 -22.91
C ALA A 291 -31.18 21.28 -22.86
N ALA A 292 -32.23 20.51 -22.52
CA ALA A 292 -33.61 21.01 -22.43
C ALA A 292 -33.92 21.73 -21.12
N ASP A 293 -33.57 21.12 -19.98
CA ASP A 293 -34.02 21.57 -18.65
C ASP A 293 -32.88 21.88 -17.68
N GLY A 294 -31.63 21.66 -18.08
CA GLY A 294 -30.46 21.86 -17.23
C GLY A 294 -30.30 20.83 -16.13
N SER A 295 -31.08 19.73 -16.15
CA SER A 295 -30.97 18.67 -15.15
C SER A 295 -29.60 17.98 -15.23
N LYS A 296 -29.01 17.70 -14.06
CA LYS A 296 -27.69 17.08 -13.94
C LYS A 296 -27.82 15.59 -13.68
N GLN A 297 -26.98 14.80 -14.34
CA GLN A 297 -26.90 13.36 -14.10
C GLN A 297 -25.50 12.82 -14.40
N VAL A 298 -25.18 11.67 -13.84
CA VAL A 298 -23.95 10.94 -14.18
C VAL A 298 -24.24 9.98 -15.33
N SER A 299 -23.49 10.09 -16.42
CA SER A 299 -23.76 9.35 -17.66
C SER A 299 -22.53 8.60 -18.18
N LYS A 300 -22.75 7.54 -18.96
CA LYS A 300 -21.68 6.87 -19.72
C LYS A 300 -21.19 7.80 -20.84
N PRO A 301 -19.88 7.87 -21.11
CA PRO A 301 -19.34 8.78 -22.12
C PRO A 301 -19.83 8.50 -23.55
N SER A 302 -20.23 7.26 -23.86
CA SER A 302 -20.71 6.90 -25.20
C SER A 302 -22.01 7.61 -25.56
N GLY A 303 -22.02 8.29 -26.72
CA GLY A 303 -23.24 8.95 -27.22
C GLY A 303 -23.48 10.35 -26.66
N LEU A 304 -22.47 10.98 -26.04
CA LEU A 304 -22.58 12.29 -25.42
C LEU A 304 -21.74 13.36 -26.13
N TYR A 305 -22.13 14.62 -25.98
CA TYR A 305 -21.41 15.75 -26.56
C TYR A 305 -20.48 16.47 -25.58
N LEU A 306 -19.31 16.88 -26.07
CA LEU A 306 -18.50 17.87 -25.37
C LEU A 306 -19.20 19.24 -25.36
N ALA A 307 -19.05 19.96 -24.25
CA ALA A 307 -19.68 21.26 -24.04
C ALA A 307 -18.97 22.40 -24.77
N THR A 308 -18.91 22.32 -26.10
CA THR A 308 -18.45 23.45 -26.93
C THR A 308 -19.55 24.49 -27.04
N GLU A 309 -19.20 25.78 -27.11
CA GLU A 309 -20.17 26.88 -27.24
C GLU A 309 -21.14 26.65 -28.41
N ARG A 310 -20.62 26.14 -29.52
CA ARG A 310 -21.42 25.82 -30.71
C ARG A 310 -22.49 24.74 -30.44
N LEU A 311 -22.11 23.65 -29.77
CA LEU A 311 -23.04 22.56 -29.47
C LEU A 311 -24.04 22.94 -28.38
N LYS A 312 -23.61 23.74 -27.39
CA LYS A 312 -24.50 24.33 -26.39
C LYS A 312 -25.60 25.17 -27.05
N GLU A 313 -25.22 26.11 -27.92
CA GLU A 313 -26.19 26.95 -28.63
C GLU A 313 -27.11 26.15 -29.57
N LEU A 314 -26.55 25.16 -30.28
CA LEU A 314 -27.32 24.32 -31.19
C LEU A 314 -28.39 23.52 -30.46
N PHE A 315 -28.02 22.89 -29.33
CA PHE A 315 -28.90 21.98 -28.60
C PHE A 315 -29.64 22.62 -27.42
N GLU A 316 -29.47 23.92 -27.16
CA GLU A 316 -30.25 24.64 -26.17
C GLU A 316 -31.76 24.41 -26.35
N GLY A 317 -32.44 23.91 -25.31
CA GLY A 317 -33.86 23.55 -25.31
C GLY A 317 -34.19 22.18 -25.90
N VAL A 318 -33.21 21.41 -26.37
CA VAL A 318 -33.44 20.12 -27.07
C VAL A 318 -33.43 18.96 -26.08
N ALA A 319 -34.58 18.27 -25.98
CA ALA A 319 -34.73 17.14 -25.07
C ALA A 319 -33.92 15.91 -25.50
N GLY A 320 -33.31 15.26 -24.52
CA GLY A 320 -32.55 14.01 -24.71
C GLY A 320 -31.11 14.21 -25.17
N VAL A 321 -30.65 15.46 -25.32
CA VAL A 321 -29.24 15.76 -25.63
C VAL A 321 -28.51 16.08 -24.34
N LEU A 322 -27.42 15.36 -24.09
CA LEU A 322 -26.61 15.50 -22.90
C LEU A 322 -25.24 16.08 -23.28
N LEU A 323 -24.85 17.17 -22.61
CA LEU A 323 -23.53 17.77 -22.74
C LEU A 323 -22.76 17.58 -21.44
N VAL A 324 -21.43 17.54 -21.51
CA VAL A 324 -20.56 17.60 -20.30
C VAL A 324 -20.95 18.82 -19.47
N ASP A 325 -21.07 18.66 -18.15
CA ASP A 325 -21.29 19.79 -17.26
C ASP A 325 -19.97 20.54 -17.04
N ASP A 326 -19.70 21.52 -17.89
CA ASP A 326 -18.52 22.36 -17.78
C ASP A 326 -18.61 23.38 -16.62
N ALA A 327 -19.62 23.34 -15.76
CA ALA A 327 -19.57 24.05 -14.48
C ALA A 327 -18.49 23.47 -13.54
N TYR A 328 -18.17 22.17 -13.68
CA TYR A 328 -17.10 21.51 -12.92
C TYR A 328 -15.73 21.91 -13.48
N PRO A 329 -14.85 22.52 -12.67
CA PRO A 329 -13.49 22.88 -13.11
C PRO A 329 -12.69 21.68 -13.60
N CYS A 330 -12.85 20.52 -12.96
CA CYS A 330 -12.19 19.27 -13.32
C CYS A 330 -12.65 18.68 -14.66
N LEU A 331 -13.73 19.20 -15.27
CA LEU A 331 -14.21 18.82 -16.60
C LEU A 331 -13.81 19.84 -17.68
N ARG A 332 -12.96 20.81 -17.34
CA ARG A 332 -12.38 21.79 -18.26
C ARG A 332 -10.92 21.47 -18.54
N GLY A 333 -10.43 21.95 -19.68
CA GLY A 333 -9.04 21.77 -20.10
C GLY A 333 -8.87 20.72 -21.19
N GLU A 334 -7.70 20.71 -21.82
CA GLU A 334 -7.45 19.85 -22.98
C GLU A 334 -7.26 18.39 -22.59
N ASP A 335 -6.54 18.11 -21.49
CA ASP A 335 -6.28 16.74 -21.02
C ASP A 335 -7.59 15.96 -20.77
N VAL A 336 -8.59 16.61 -20.18
CA VAL A 336 -9.91 16.00 -19.92
C VAL A 336 -10.68 15.84 -21.21
N ARG A 337 -10.60 16.80 -22.15
CA ARG A 337 -11.24 16.65 -23.45
C ARG A 337 -10.67 15.48 -24.22
N GLU A 338 -9.35 15.35 -24.29
CA GLU A 338 -8.68 14.21 -24.92
C GLU A 338 -9.09 12.88 -24.29
N LEU A 339 -9.19 12.82 -22.95
CA LEU A 339 -9.69 11.66 -22.23
C LEU A 339 -11.14 11.32 -22.64
N LEU A 340 -12.03 12.31 -22.65
CA LEU A 340 -13.44 12.12 -22.96
C LEU A 340 -13.67 11.76 -24.43
N GLU A 341 -12.91 12.37 -25.36
CA GLU A 341 -12.89 11.99 -26.78
C GLU A 341 -12.41 10.54 -26.96
N ALA A 342 -11.35 10.14 -26.26
CA ALA A 342 -10.88 8.76 -26.26
C ALA A 342 -11.91 7.78 -25.67
N CYS A 343 -12.80 8.25 -24.78
CA CYS A 343 -13.93 7.50 -24.26
C CYS A 343 -15.15 7.49 -25.21
N GLY A 344 -15.10 8.17 -26.35
CA GLY A 344 -16.16 8.16 -27.37
C GLY A 344 -17.11 9.35 -27.32
N MET A 345 -16.81 10.39 -26.53
CA MET A 345 -17.50 11.68 -26.64
C MET A 345 -17.04 12.41 -27.90
N THR A 346 -17.89 13.27 -28.44
CA THR A 346 -17.54 14.03 -29.64
C THR A 346 -17.84 15.52 -29.50
N ARG A 347 -17.03 16.32 -30.19
CA ARG A 347 -17.22 17.76 -30.42
C ARG A 347 -17.96 18.06 -31.73
N TYR A 348 -18.29 17.03 -32.49
CA TYR A 348 -18.98 17.10 -33.77
C TYR A 348 -20.33 16.38 -33.70
N LEU A 349 -21.19 16.61 -34.68
CA LEU A 349 -22.48 15.95 -34.74
C LEU A 349 -22.30 14.44 -34.93
N GLN A 350 -22.66 13.68 -33.91
CA GLN A 350 -22.52 12.23 -33.90
C GLN A 350 -23.56 11.55 -34.81
N PRO A 351 -23.12 10.79 -35.83
CA PRO A 351 -24.00 9.87 -36.53
C PRO A 351 -24.38 8.71 -35.62
N VAL A 352 -25.65 8.34 -35.65
CA VAL A 352 -26.22 7.19 -34.93
C VAL A 352 -27.01 6.36 -35.91
N ALA A 353 -26.75 5.05 -35.90
CA ALA A 353 -27.44 4.10 -36.76
C ALA A 353 -28.94 4.09 -36.44
N VAL A 354 -29.75 4.05 -37.48
CA VAL A 354 -31.21 3.92 -37.39
C VAL A 354 -31.65 2.73 -38.25
N GLY A 355 -32.70 2.06 -37.80
CA GLY A 355 -33.34 1.04 -38.61
C GLY A 355 -33.85 1.66 -39.91
N SER A 356 -33.66 0.97 -41.02
CA SER A 356 -34.10 1.50 -42.31
C SER A 356 -35.60 1.76 -42.30
N ALA A 357 -35.98 2.97 -42.73
CA ALA A 357 -37.38 3.33 -42.89
C ALA A 357 -38.04 2.62 -44.09
N PHE A 358 -37.24 1.98 -44.93
CA PHE A 358 -37.68 1.32 -46.16
C PHE A 358 -37.69 -0.19 -46.00
N THR A 359 -38.69 -0.84 -46.61
CA THR A 359 -38.72 -2.29 -46.70
C THR A 359 -37.64 -2.79 -47.66
N SER A 360 -37.27 -4.06 -47.55
CA SER A 360 -36.31 -4.68 -48.48
C SER A 360 -36.75 -4.59 -49.95
N GLU A 361 -38.06 -4.56 -50.22
CA GLU A 361 -38.63 -4.36 -51.55
C GLU A 361 -38.42 -2.93 -52.05
N GLN A 362 -38.72 -1.92 -51.23
CA GLN A 362 -38.48 -0.51 -51.58
C GLN A 362 -37.00 -0.23 -51.80
N LEU A 363 -36.12 -0.78 -50.95
CA LEU A 363 -34.67 -0.69 -51.14
C LEU A 363 -34.20 -1.39 -52.42
N ARG A 364 -34.90 -2.45 -52.87
CA ARG A 364 -34.62 -3.10 -54.15
C ARG A 364 -35.06 -2.23 -55.31
N GLU A 365 -36.27 -1.67 -55.27
CA GLU A 365 -36.78 -0.75 -56.28
C GLU A 365 -35.88 0.48 -56.45
N MET A 366 -35.40 1.07 -55.35
CA MET A 366 -34.45 2.19 -55.39
C MET A 366 -33.12 1.79 -56.05
N ARG A 367 -32.59 0.60 -55.76
CA ARG A 367 -31.37 0.07 -56.41
C ARG A 367 -31.58 -0.16 -57.90
N THR A 368 -32.72 -0.72 -58.30
CA THR A 368 -33.07 -0.93 -59.71
C THR A 368 -33.22 0.42 -60.44
N ALA A 369 -33.90 1.40 -59.84
CA ALA A 369 -34.07 2.74 -60.41
C ALA A 369 -32.74 3.50 -60.56
N ALA A 370 -31.80 3.30 -59.64
CA ALA A 370 -30.46 3.90 -59.68
C ALA A 370 -29.44 3.10 -60.52
N GLY A 371 -29.86 2.04 -61.23
CA GLY A 371 -28.96 1.19 -62.04
C GLY A 371 -27.92 0.40 -61.22
N CYS A 372 -28.16 0.21 -59.92
CA CYS A 372 -27.24 -0.43 -58.96
C CYS A 372 -27.74 -1.80 -58.48
N GLU A 373 -28.56 -2.49 -59.28
CA GLU A 373 -29.25 -3.73 -58.92
C GLU A 373 -28.31 -4.89 -58.53
N SER A 374 -27.07 -4.88 -59.05
CA SER A 374 -26.03 -5.89 -58.79
C SER A 374 -25.13 -5.61 -57.58
N LYS A 375 -25.27 -4.47 -56.90
CA LYS A 375 -24.48 -4.12 -55.71
C LYS A 375 -25.18 -4.60 -54.44
N THR A 376 -24.96 -5.84 -54.05
CA THR A 376 -25.74 -6.46 -52.95
C THR A 376 -24.99 -6.80 -51.66
N SER A 377 -23.65 -6.82 -51.58
CA SER A 377 -23.04 -7.39 -50.36
C SER A 377 -21.54 -7.16 -50.12
N ALA A 378 -20.96 -6.00 -50.44
CA ALA A 378 -19.59 -5.74 -49.97
C ALA A 378 -19.56 -5.25 -48.51
N GLU A 379 -20.52 -4.41 -48.13
CA GLU A 379 -20.67 -3.85 -46.77
C GLU A 379 -22.17 -3.71 -46.44
N PRO A 380 -22.58 -3.90 -45.17
CA PRO A 380 -23.94 -3.59 -44.73
C PRO A 380 -24.19 -2.09 -44.87
N ILE A 381 -25.23 -1.69 -45.62
CA ILE A 381 -25.68 -0.30 -45.69
C ILE A 381 -26.49 -0.02 -44.43
N GLU A 382 -25.93 0.76 -43.52
CA GLU A 382 -26.61 1.23 -42.32
C GLU A 382 -27.12 2.66 -42.55
N ASP A 383 -28.43 2.86 -42.42
CA ASP A 383 -29.00 4.20 -42.41
C ASP A 383 -28.57 4.91 -41.11
N GLN A 384 -28.22 6.19 -41.21
CA GLN A 384 -27.76 6.97 -40.06
C GLN A 384 -28.58 8.26 -39.92
N THR A 385 -28.91 8.61 -38.68
CA THR A 385 -29.36 9.97 -38.31
C THR A 385 -28.28 10.66 -37.48
N LEU A 386 -28.51 11.89 -37.06
CA LEU A 386 -27.64 12.59 -36.12
C LEU A 386 -28.26 12.56 -34.72
N HIS A 387 -27.45 12.31 -33.70
CA HIS A 387 -27.93 12.27 -32.32
C HIS A 387 -28.52 13.63 -31.93
N GLY A 388 -29.74 13.64 -31.38
CA GLY A 388 -30.48 14.85 -31.04
C GLY A 388 -31.14 15.59 -32.21
N LEU A 389 -30.93 15.20 -33.47
CA LEU A 389 -31.49 15.90 -34.63
C LEU A 389 -33.02 15.84 -34.66
N ASP A 390 -33.63 14.68 -34.40
CA ASP A 390 -35.09 14.55 -34.41
C ASP A 390 -35.74 15.44 -33.34
N SER A 391 -35.15 15.50 -32.15
CA SER A 391 -35.59 16.39 -31.07
C SER A 391 -35.41 17.86 -31.46
N LEU A 392 -34.29 18.22 -32.11
CA LEU A 392 -34.04 19.56 -32.61
C LEU A 392 -35.09 19.96 -33.65
N LEU A 393 -35.37 19.09 -34.64
CA LEU A 393 -36.37 19.34 -35.68
C LEU A 393 -37.77 19.48 -35.11
N LYS A 394 -38.12 18.75 -34.05
CA LYS A 394 -39.39 18.89 -33.31
C LYS A 394 -39.47 20.21 -32.53
N LEU A 395 -38.34 20.74 -32.07
CA LEU A 395 -38.27 22.02 -31.35
C LEU A 395 -38.41 23.23 -32.28
N LEU A 396 -37.85 23.17 -33.50
CA LEU A 396 -37.80 24.32 -34.41
C LEU A 396 -39.15 25.05 -34.60
N PRO A 397 -40.31 24.38 -34.79
CA PRO A 397 -41.60 25.06 -34.98
C PRO A 397 -42.05 25.91 -33.78
N ALA A 398 -41.58 25.61 -32.57
CA ALA A 398 -41.92 26.33 -31.36
C ALA A 398 -41.05 27.59 -31.13
N LEU A 399 -40.00 27.78 -31.92
CA LEU A 399 -39.06 28.89 -31.81
C LEU A 399 -39.44 30.06 -32.72
N ASP A 400 -39.04 31.27 -32.35
CA ASP A 400 -39.16 32.44 -33.22
C ASP A 400 -38.31 32.32 -34.49
N VAL A 401 -38.49 33.25 -35.42
CA VAL A 401 -37.84 33.20 -36.74
C VAL A 401 -36.32 33.34 -36.62
N ASP A 402 -35.83 34.21 -35.73
CA ASP A 402 -34.40 34.50 -35.57
C ASP A 402 -33.67 33.33 -34.92
N ALA A 403 -34.26 32.72 -33.87
CA ALA A 403 -33.76 31.53 -33.20
C ALA A 403 -33.75 30.32 -34.15
N ARG A 404 -34.78 30.16 -35.00
CA ARG A 404 -34.79 29.13 -36.05
C ARG A 404 -33.66 29.32 -37.06
N ALA A 405 -33.50 30.55 -37.56
CA ALA A 405 -32.44 30.87 -38.51
C ALA A 405 -31.06 30.59 -37.90
N LYS A 406 -30.84 31.03 -36.65
CA LYS A 406 -29.60 30.78 -35.91
C LYS A 406 -29.30 29.29 -35.77
N LYS A 407 -30.25 28.48 -35.29
CA LYS A 407 -30.05 27.02 -35.13
C LYS A 407 -29.84 26.31 -36.47
N ALA A 408 -30.53 26.72 -37.53
CA ALA A 408 -30.32 26.18 -38.88
C ALA A 408 -28.91 26.49 -39.42
N THR A 409 -28.41 27.72 -39.24
CA THR A 409 -27.03 28.09 -39.60
C THR A 409 -26.01 27.30 -38.78
N LEU A 410 -26.23 27.14 -37.46
CA LEU A 410 -25.38 26.33 -36.60
C LEU A 410 -25.35 24.87 -37.07
N LEU A 411 -26.50 24.26 -37.38
CA LEU A 411 -26.60 22.89 -37.88
C LEU A 411 -25.84 22.70 -39.20
N SER A 412 -26.03 23.60 -40.17
CA SER A 412 -25.31 23.56 -41.45
C SER A 412 -23.81 23.69 -41.24
N SER A 413 -23.39 24.63 -40.41
CA SER A 413 -21.97 24.84 -40.14
C SER A 413 -21.34 23.62 -39.44
N CYS A 414 -22.06 22.95 -38.53
CA CYS A 414 -21.59 21.77 -37.80
C CYS A 414 -21.35 20.55 -38.70
N ARG A 415 -21.97 20.50 -39.89
CA ARG A 415 -21.83 19.42 -40.87
C ARG A 415 -20.59 19.53 -41.76
N HIS A 416 -19.90 20.67 -41.81
CA HIS A 416 -18.85 20.95 -42.80
C HIS A 416 -17.41 20.65 -42.32
N LEU A 417 -17.24 19.78 -41.32
CA LEU A 417 -15.92 19.53 -40.70
C LEU A 417 -15.46 18.06 -40.72
N ASP A 418 -16.06 17.23 -41.57
CA ASP A 418 -15.52 15.89 -41.88
C ASP A 418 -14.49 15.95 -43.03
#